data_AF-A0A8J4UNA4-F1
#
_entry.id   AF-A0A8J4UNA4-F1
#
_cell.length_a   1.000
_cell.length_b   1.000
_cell.length_c   1.000
_cell.angle_alpha   90.00
_cell.angle_beta   90.00
_cell.angle_gamma   90.00
#
_symmetry.space_group_name_H-M   'P 1'
#
loop_
_entity.id
_entity.type
_entity.pdbx_description
1 polymer ?
#
loop_
_entity_poly.entity_id
_entity_poly.type
_entity_poly.pdbx_seq_one_letter_code
_entity_poly.pdbx_strand_id
1 'polypeptide(L)'
;MKAVLLCLVALCCLGGSLGDTPANCTYEELLGTWVFQLSKVGQDKNIDCSTAGPTVKSVTVHLQKLSQAVDDLGNTGFFTIIYNQGFEVVLNNYKWFGFFKYSQEGSVVKSYCDQTLPGWVHDVLGNNWACFTGKKVQRLAPKTSYSPQPNPFLQLFKHDMSFVERINSVQNSWRATAYREHELFTIQELTRRAGGRKSYFPRRVKSTPASPELLKKAAALPEQWDWRNVKGVSYVNPIRNQGSCGSCYSFATMGMLEARIRIQTNNTQQPLFSPQQVVSCSQYSQ
;
A
#
# COMPACT_ATOMS: atom_id res chain seq x y z
N MET A 1 -17.70 45.14 28.98
CA MET A 1 -16.99 44.63 27.79
C MET A 1 -16.20 43.39 28.16
N LYS A 2 -16.70 42.20 27.84
CA LYS A 2 -15.92 40.95 27.86
C LYS A 2 -16.25 40.23 26.56
N ALA A 3 -15.28 40.21 25.65
CA ALA A 3 -15.41 39.57 24.35
C ALA A 3 -15.42 38.05 24.53
N VAL A 4 -16.50 37.41 24.09
CA VAL A 4 -16.59 35.96 23.95
C VAL A 4 -15.87 35.61 22.66
N LEU A 5 -14.68 35.02 22.79
CA LEU A 5 -13.93 34.48 21.66
C LEU A 5 -14.62 33.18 21.22
N LEU A 6 -15.52 33.28 20.24
CA LEU A 6 -16.03 32.10 19.52
C LEU A 6 -14.84 31.46 18.78
N CYS A 7 -14.30 30.38 19.31
CA CYS A 7 -13.48 29.46 18.53
C CYS A 7 -14.40 28.79 17.51
N LEU A 8 -14.44 29.36 16.30
CA LEU A 8 -14.89 28.66 15.10
C LEU A 8 -13.91 27.50 14.88
N VAL A 9 -14.26 26.33 15.40
CA VAL A 9 -13.68 25.06 14.94
C VAL A 9 -14.11 24.95 13.49
N ALA A 10 -13.24 25.37 12.58
CA ALA A 10 -13.33 24.99 11.18
C ALA A 10 -13.29 23.47 11.17
N LEU A 11 -14.45 22.82 11.00
CA LEU A 11 -14.52 21.46 10.50
C LEU A 11 -13.85 21.51 9.13
N CYS A 12 -12.52 21.34 9.11
CA CYS A 12 -11.85 20.87 7.92
C CYS A 12 -12.64 19.64 7.49
N CYS A 13 -13.21 19.69 6.29
CA CYS A 13 -13.74 18.52 5.63
C CYS A 13 -12.64 17.45 5.70
N LEU A 14 -12.75 16.54 6.66
CA LEU A 14 -11.89 15.38 6.80
C LEU A 14 -12.22 14.50 5.59
N GLY A 15 -11.64 14.83 4.45
CA GLY A 15 -11.56 13.92 3.32
C GLY A 15 -10.92 12.65 3.86
N GLY A 16 -11.71 11.58 3.95
CA GLY A 16 -11.15 10.29 4.32
C GLY A 16 -10.06 9.95 3.31
N SER A 17 -8.84 9.69 3.77
CA SER A 17 -7.82 9.04 2.94
C SER A 17 -8.41 7.69 2.51
N LEU A 18 -8.55 7.52 1.19
CA LEU A 18 -8.79 6.22 0.59
C LEU A 18 -7.46 5.49 0.69
N GLY A 19 -7.43 4.20 1.05
CA GLY A 19 -6.15 3.50 1.19
C GLY A 19 -5.46 3.23 -0.16
N ASP A 20 -6.27 3.05 -1.20
CA ASP A 20 -5.87 2.49 -2.49
C ASP A 20 -6.46 3.31 -3.64
N THR A 21 -5.79 3.32 -4.80
CA THR A 21 -6.39 3.80 -6.05
C THR A 21 -7.49 2.82 -6.52
N PRO A 22 -8.46 3.29 -7.33
CA PRO A 22 -9.46 2.42 -7.93
C PRO A 22 -8.92 1.42 -8.98
N ALA A 23 -7.63 1.51 -9.35
CA ALA A 23 -7.04 0.60 -10.31
C ALA A 23 -7.03 -0.85 -9.79
N ASN A 24 -7.29 -1.80 -10.69
CA ASN A 24 -7.24 -3.22 -10.36
C ASN A 24 -6.59 -4.01 -11.50
N CYS A 25 -5.27 -3.91 -11.62
CA CYS A 25 -4.49 -4.52 -12.69
C CYS A 25 -3.73 -5.77 -12.21
N THR A 26 -3.49 -6.73 -13.11
CA THR A 26 -2.81 -7.99 -12.78
C THR A 26 -1.35 -7.98 -13.20
N TYR A 27 -0.59 -8.92 -12.64
CA TYR A 27 0.80 -9.14 -12.99
C TYR A 27 0.96 -9.51 -14.48
N GLU A 28 0.07 -10.33 -15.03
CA GLU A 28 0.10 -10.73 -16.45
C GLU A 28 -0.15 -9.53 -17.38
N GLU A 29 -1.01 -8.60 -16.97
CA GLU A 29 -1.26 -7.36 -17.71
C GLU A 29 -0.04 -6.43 -17.71
N LEU A 30 0.78 -6.46 -16.66
CA LEU A 30 2.04 -5.70 -16.58
C LEU A 30 3.12 -6.23 -17.53
N LEU A 31 3.20 -7.54 -17.77
CA LEU A 31 4.24 -8.15 -18.61
C LEU A 31 4.20 -7.66 -20.06
N GLY A 32 5.36 -7.43 -20.67
CA GLY A 32 5.49 -7.02 -22.07
C GLY A 32 6.31 -5.74 -22.25
N THR A 33 6.19 -5.13 -23.42
CA THR A 33 6.97 -3.94 -23.80
C THR A 33 6.24 -2.66 -23.45
N TRP A 34 6.91 -1.78 -22.71
CA TRP A 34 6.45 -0.46 -22.31
C TRP A 34 7.32 0.63 -22.92
N VAL A 35 6.67 1.74 -23.30
CA VAL A 35 7.34 2.98 -23.70
C VAL A 35 7.09 4.01 -22.60
N PHE A 36 8.16 4.45 -21.96
CA PHE A 36 8.14 5.51 -20.96
C PHE A 36 8.48 6.84 -21.63
N GLN A 37 7.57 7.81 -21.52
CA GLN A 37 7.71 9.17 -22.03
C GLN A 37 8.11 10.08 -20.86
N LEU A 38 9.30 10.68 -20.93
CA LEU A 38 9.91 11.44 -19.84
C LEU A 38 9.81 12.95 -20.05
N SER A 39 9.62 13.69 -18.96
CA SER A 39 9.87 15.13 -18.90
C SER A 39 11.38 15.43 -18.85
N LYS A 40 11.73 16.73 -18.75
CA LYS A 40 13.12 17.18 -18.54
C LYS A 40 13.71 16.54 -17.27
N VAL A 41 14.85 15.86 -17.42
CA VAL A 41 15.63 15.24 -16.33
C VAL A 41 16.50 16.28 -15.62
N GLY A 42 16.78 16.05 -14.34
CA GLY A 42 17.65 16.89 -13.52
C GLY A 42 16.88 17.83 -12.58
N GLN A 43 15.62 17.50 -12.29
CA GLN A 43 14.85 18.15 -11.22
C GLN A 43 15.24 17.56 -9.86
N ASP A 44 14.83 18.22 -8.79
CA ASP A 44 15.00 17.69 -7.42
C ASP A 44 13.81 16.81 -6.99
N LYS A 45 13.93 16.26 -5.78
CA LYS A 45 12.92 15.37 -5.17
C LYS A 45 11.56 16.03 -4.88
N ASN A 46 11.45 17.35 -4.97
CA ASN A 46 10.22 18.09 -4.75
C ASN A 46 9.45 18.35 -6.06
N ILE A 47 9.90 17.75 -7.18
CA ILE A 47 9.21 17.86 -8.47
C ILE A 47 7.72 17.50 -8.35
N ASP A 48 6.86 18.36 -8.88
CA ASP A 48 5.43 18.10 -8.99
C ASP A 48 5.12 17.45 -10.34
N CYS A 49 4.76 16.17 -10.30
CA CYS A 49 4.39 15.41 -11.50
C CYS A 49 2.90 15.47 -11.84
N SER A 50 2.08 16.19 -11.06
CA SER A 50 0.68 16.44 -11.42
C SER A 50 0.54 17.34 -12.67
N THR A 51 1.54 18.18 -12.93
CA THR A 51 1.59 19.13 -14.06
C THR A 51 2.81 18.86 -14.96
N ALA A 52 3.14 17.59 -15.18
CA ALA A 52 4.31 17.20 -15.95
C ALA A 52 4.39 17.94 -17.31
N GLY A 53 5.52 18.60 -17.55
CA GLY A 53 5.80 19.35 -18.79
C GLY A 53 5.91 18.45 -20.04
N PRO A 54 6.25 19.03 -21.21
CA PRO A 54 6.29 18.28 -22.46
C PRO A 54 7.29 17.12 -22.41
N THR A 55 6.97 16.06 -23.15
CA THR A 55 7.86 14.91 -23.29
C THR A 55 9.12 15.30 -24.06
N VAL A 56 10.28 14.98 -23.50
CA VAL A 56 11.60 15.28 -24.07
C VAL A 56 12.31 14.01 -24.54
N LYS A 57 12.07 12.87 -23.89
CA LYS A 57 12.75 11.60 -24.19
C LYS A 57 11.78 10.42 -24.04
N SER A 58 12.02 9.36 -24.79
CA SER A 58 11.34 8.09 -24.63
C SER A 58 12.34 6.98 -24.29
N VAL A 59 11.94 6.03 -23.45
CA VAL A 59 12.72 4.84 -23.09
C VAL A 59 11.83 3.61 -23.24
N THR A 60 12.30 2.59 -23.96
CA THR A 60 11.62 1.31 -24.08
C THR A 60 12.10 0.36 -22.99
N VAL A 61 11.17 -0.33 -22.32
CA VAL A 61 11.48 -1.34 -21.30
C VAL A 61 10.64 -2.59 -21.54
N HIS A 62 11.29 -3.74 -21.54
CA HIS A 62 10.67 -5.07 -21.64
C HIS A 62 10.59 -5.72 -20.26
N LEU A 63 9.37 -6.01 -19.80
CA LEU A 63 9.11 -6.66 -18.52
C LEU A 63 8.80 -8.15 -18.75
N GLN A 64 9.68 -9.01 -18.25
CA GLN A 64 9.66 -10.45 -18.45
C GLN A 64 9.52 -11.22 -17.14
N LYS A 65 8.77 -12.31 -17.16
CA LYS A 65 8.60 -13.15 -15.98
C LYS A 65 9.95 -13.70 -15.47
N LEU A 66 10.17 -13.80 -14.16
CA LEU A 66 9.27 -13.46 -13.06
C LEU A 66 9.38 -11.99 -12.57
N SER A 67 10.49 -11.34 -12.85
CA SER A 67 10.78 -9.99 -12.34
C SER A 67 11.89 -9.29 -13.12
N GLN A 68 12.18 -9.71 -14.35
CA GLN A 68 13.30 -9.17 -15.13
C GLN A 68 12.84 -7.98 -15.98
N ALA A 69 13.59 -6.88 -15.93
CA ALA A 69 13.43 -5.73 -16.81
C ALA A 69 14.62 -5.63 -17.76
N VAL A 70 14.40 -5.35 -19.04
CA VAL A 70 15.46 -5.23 -20.05
C VAL A 70 15.21 -4.01 -20.95
N ASP A 71 16.23 -3.22 -21.27
CA ASP A 71 16.12 -2.13 -22.26
C ASP A 71 16.63 -2.54 -23.66
N ASP A 72 16.44 -1.67 -24.65
CA ASP A 72 16.88 -1.89 -26.04
C ASP A 72 18.41 -2.03 -26.18
N LEU A 73 19.19 -1.61 -25.18
CA LEU A 73 20.65 -1.72 -25.16
C LEU A 73 21.14 -3.03 -24.51
N GLY A 74 20.21 -3.87 -24.04
CA GLY A 74 20.53 -5.12 -23.37
C GLY A 74 20.90 -4.98 -21.89
N ASN A 75 20.73 -3.80 -21.29
CA ASN A 75 20.88 -3.66 -19.85
C ASN A 75 19.76 -4.43 -19.15
N THR A 76 20.09 -5.11 -18.06
CA THR A 76 19.12 -5.88 -17.27
C THR A 76 18.94 -5.28 -15.89
N GLY A 77 17.72 -5.38 -15.38
CA GLY A 77 17.31 -4.94 -14.06
C GLY A 77 16.13 -5.74 -13.56
N PHE A 78 15.40 -5.19 -12.60
CA PHE A 78 14.28 -5.86 -11.96
C PHE A 78 13.02 -5.01 -11.99
N PHE A 79 11.87 -5.66 -11.93
CA PHE A 79 10.61 -4.99 -11.65
C PHE A 79 9.77 -5.78 -10.66
N THR A 80 8.84 -5.08 -10.03
CA THR A 80 7.76 -5.70 -9.26
C THR A 80 6.46 -4.99 -9.55
N ILE A 81 5.37 -5.75 -9.60
CA ILE A 81 4.04 -5.16 -9.44
C ILE A 81 3.87 -4.79 -7.97
N ILE A 82 3.17 -3.68 -7.70
CA ILE A 82 2.80 -3.24 -6.36
C ILE A 82 1.32 -3.56 -6.21
N TYR A 83 1.03 -4.71 -5.59
CA TYR A 83 -0.31 -5.28 -5.46
C TYR A 83 -1.02 -5.32 -6.82
N ASN A 84 -2.04 -4.48 -7.03
CA ASN A 84 -2.76 -4.29 -8.29
C ASN A 84 -2.78 -2.81 -8.73
N GLN A 85 -1.93 -1.98 -8.11
CA GLN A 85 -2.01 -0.51 -8.10
C GLN A 85 -1.05 0.13 -9.10
N GLY A 86 0.14 -0.43 -9.25
CA GLY A 86 1.20 0.12 -10.08
C GLY A 86 2.40 -0.81 -10.12
N PHE A 87 3.55 -0.28 -10.49
CA PHE A 87 4.79 -1.04 -10.56
C PHE A 87 6.01 -0.19 -10.22
N GLU A 88 7.07 -0.85 -9.77
CA GLU A 88 8.41 -0.28 -9.68
C GLU A 88 9.34 -1.04 -10.63
N VAL A 89 10.16 -0.30 -11.39
CA VAL A 89 11.25 -0.85 -12.21
C VAL A 89 12.56 -0.25 -11.73
N VAL A 90 13.58 -1.08 -11.53
CA VAL A 90 14.96 -0.66 -11.27
C VAL A 90 15.82 -1.15 -12.43
N LEU A 91 16.29 -0.23 -13.27
CA LEU A 91 17.02 -0.54 -14.50
C LEU A 91 18.03 0.55 -14.80
N ASN A 92 19.26 0.15 -15.15
CA ASN A 92 20.34 1.05 -15.55
C ASN A 92 20.58 2.21 -14.55
N ASN A 93 20.67 1.91 -13.25
CA ASN A 93 20.82 2.88 -12.15
C ASN A 93 19.69 3.91 -11.99
N TYR A 94 18.52 3.66 -12.58
CA TYR A 94 17.30 4.44 -12.36
C TYR A 94 16.19 3.59 -11.76
N LYS A 95 15.35 4.24 -10.95
CA LYS A 95 14.11 3.70 -10.42
C LYS A 95 12.93 4.42 -11.08
N TRP A 96 11.91 3.66 -11.44
CA TRP A 96 10.70 4.13 -12.08
C TRP A 96 9.52 3.64 -11.26
N PHE A 97 8.63 4.55 -10.86
CA PHE A 97 7.42 4.20 -10.13
C PHE A 97 6.20 4.93 -10.72
N GLY A 98 5.16 4.17 -11.04
CA GLY A 98 3.90 4.74 -11.52
C GLY A 98 2.70 3.87 -11.16
N PHE A 99 1.61 4.53 -10.79
CA PHE A 99 0.29 3.91 -10.67
C PHE A 99 -0.30 3.62 -12.05
N PHE A 100 -1.07 2.55 -12.17
CA PHE A 100 -1.87 2.30 -13.36
C PHE A 100 -2.93 3.39 -13.52
N LYS A 101 -3.21 3.74 -14.77
CA LYS A 101 -4.20 4.77 -15.09
C LYS A 101 -5.61 4.26 -14.81
N TYR A 102 -6.45 5.13 -14.28
CA TYR A 102 -7.87 4.87 -14.11
C TYR A 102 -8.71 6.11 -14.42
N SER A 103 -10.01 5.92 -14.62
CA SER A 103 -11.02 6.97 -14.56
C SER A 103 -12.18 6.52 -13.68
N GLN A 104 -12.86 7.49 -13.08
CA GLN A 104 -14.02 7.24 -12.24
C GLN A 104 -15.12 8.25 -12.53
N GLU A 105 -16.29 7.75 -12.90
CA GLU A 105 -17.50 8.54 -13.15
C GLU A 105 -18.62 7.98 -12.25
N GLY A 106 -18.85 8.66 -11.12
CA GLY A 106 -19.76 8.16 -10.09
C GLY A 106 -19.31 6.81 -9.51
N SER A 107 -20.14 5.78 -9.65
CA SER A 107 -19.84 4.41 -9.21
C SER A 107 -19.08 3.58 -10.24
N VAL A 108 -18.91 4.07 -11.47
CA VAL A 108 -18.25 3.34 -12.55
C VAL A 108 -16.77 3.68 -12.56
N VAL A 109 -15.93 2.66 -12.41
CA VAL A 109 -14.47 2.77 -12.44
C VAL A 109 -13.95 2.04 -13.68
N LYS A 110 -13.07 2.67 -14.44
CA LYS A 110 -12.35 2.06 -15.56
C LYS A 110 -10.85 2.02 -15.26
N SER A 111 -10.27 0.83 -15.23
CA SER A 111 -8.82 0.61 -15.11
C SER A 111 -8.19 0.45 -16.50
N TYR A 112 -7.19 1.26 -16.81
CA TYR A 112 -6.39 1.23 -18.04
C TYR A 112 -5.01 0.61 -17.74
N CYS A 113 -4.96 -0.72 -17.66
CA CYS A 113 -3.77 -1.46 -17.22
C CYS A 113 -2.60 -1.48 -18.22
N ASP A 114 -2.80 -0.91 -19.42
CA ASP A 114 -1.77 -0.67 -20.43
C ASP A 114 -1.17 0.75 -20.35
N GLN A 115 -1.58 1.55 -19.35
CA GLN A 115 -1.19 2.94 -19.19
C GLN A 115 -0.89 3.25 -17.72
N THR A 116 -0.06 4.26 -17.49
CA THR A 116 0.17 4.81 -16.15
C THR A 116 -0.44 6.21 -15.99
N LEU A 117 -0.73 6.60 -14.76
CA LEU A 117 -0.76 8.01 -14.38
C LEU A 117 0.65 8.62 -14.50
N PRO A 118 0.81 9.95 -14.46
CA PRO A 118 2.13 10.55 -14.27
C PRO A 118 2.82 9.93 -13.05
N GLY A 119 4.00 9.37 -13.28
CA GLY A 119 4.84 8.74 -12.28
C GLY A 119 6.19 9.44 -12.14
N TRP A 120 7.05 8.88 -11.30
CA TRP A 120 8.35 9.44 -10.97
C TRP A 120 9.47 8.54 -11.46
N VAL A 121 10.52 9.15 -12.00
CA VAL A 121 11.77 8.48 -12.31
C VAL A 121 12.93 9.27 -11.70
N HIS A 122 13.84 8.58 -11.05
CA HIS A 122 15.06 9.18 -10.52
C HIS A 122 16.21 8.15 -10.46
N ASP A 123 17.45 8.62 -10.39
CA ASP A 123 18.58 7.71 -10.18
C ASP A 123 18.50 7.02 -8.81
N VAL A 124 19.19 5.90 -8.64
CA VAL A 124 19.13 5.09 -7.40
C VAL A 124 19.55 5.83 -6.12
N LEU A 125 20.27 6.95 -6.23
CA LEU A 125 20.65 7.80 -5.10
C LEU A 125 19.60 8.89 -4.80
N GLY A 126 18.69 9.15 -5.74
CA GLY A 126 17.61 10.12 -5.59
C GLY A 126 18.03 11.56 -5.90
N ASN A 127 19.01 11.77 -6.79
CA ASN A 127 19.53 13.10 -7.10
C ASN A 127 18.85 13.75 -8.31
N ASN A 128 18.63 13.01 -9.38
CA ASN A 128 18.15 13.51 -10.66
C ASN A 128 16.75 12.98 -10.96
N TRP A 129 15.75 13.81 -10.72
CA TRP A 129 14.34 13.46 -10.89
C TRP A 129 13.79 13.92 -12.24
N ALA A 130 12.75 13.20 -12.70
CA ALA A 130 11.85 13.60 -13.77
C ALA A 130 10.48 12.94 -13.56
N CYS A 131 9.48 13.43 -14.28
CA CYS A 131 8.19 12.76 -14.40
C CYS A 131 8.20 11.84 -15.63
N PHE A 132 7.41 10.77 -15.58
CA PHE A 132 7.17 9.96 -16.77
C PHE A 132 5.72 9.52 -16.90
N THR A 133 5.31 9.17 -18.10
CA THR A 133 4.09 8.38 -18.35
C THR A 133 4.45 7.14 -19.14
N GLY A 134 3.85 6.00 -18.77
CA GLY A 134 4.06 4.73 -19.43
C GLY A 134 2.87 4.34 -20.30
N LYS A 135 3.16 3.84 -21.50
CA LYS A 135 2.19 3.17 -22.37
C LYS A 135 2.75 1.84 -22.85
N LYS A 136 1.98 0.78 -22.69
CA LYS A 136 2.31 -0.53 -23.24
C LYS A 136 2.17 -0.51 -24.75
N VAL A 137 3.09 -1.15 -25.46
CA VAL A 137 3.05 -1.28 -26.93
C VAL A 137 1.83 -2.10 -27.35
N GLN A 138 1.59 -3.22 -26.66
CA GLN A 138 0.39 -4.03 -26.84
C GLN A 138 -0.77 -3.40 -26.05
N ARG A 139 -1.79 -2.93 -26.76
CA ARG A 139 -2.99 -2.32 -26.16
C ARG A 139 -3.82 -3.36 -25.43
N LEU A 140 -4.39 -2.96 -24.30
CA LEU A 140 -5.35 -3.75 -23.53
C LEU A 140 -6.68 -3.02 -23.44
N ALA A 141 -7.78 -3.77 -23.49
CA ALA A 141 -9.10 -3.20 -23.26
C ALA A 141 -9.24 -2.75 -21.79
N PRO A 142 -9.84 -1.58 -21.51
CA PRO A 142 -10.05 -1.13 -20.13
C PRO A 142 -10.97 -2.10 -19.37
N LYS A 143 -10.67 -2.33 -18.08
CA LYS A 143 -11.53 -3.12 -17.20
C LYS A 143 -12.50 -2.22 -16.45
N THR A 144 -13.79 -2.49 -16.59
CA THR A 144 -14.84 -1.77 -15.86
C THR A 144 -15.19 -2.51 -14.59
N SER A 145 -15.21 -1.79 -13.47
CA SER A 145 -15.73 -2.26 -12.19
C SER A 145 -16.76 -1.27 -11.64
N TYR A 146 -17.63 -1.77 -10.77
CA TYR A 146 -18.66 -0.97 -10.12
C TYR A 146 -18.35 -0.90 -8.62
N SER A 147 -18.20 0.32 -8.11
CA SER A 147 -18.09 0.55 -6.68
C SER A 147 -19.49 0.42 -6.05
N PRO A 148 -19.71 -0.48 -5.08
CA PRO A 148 -21.02 -0.70 -4.49
C PRO A 148 -21.48 0.55 -3.72
N GLN A 149 -22.65 1.07 -4.10
CA GLN A 149 -23.35 2.12 -3.36
C GLN A 149 -23.76 1.62 -1.97
N PRO A 150 -23.74 2.47 -0.92
CA PRO A 150 -24.26 2.10 0.40
C PRO A 150 -25.75 1.75 0.30
N ASN A 151 -26.15 0.62 0.89
CA ASN A 151 -27.58 0.29 1.00
C ASN A 151 -28.17 1.09 2.17
N PRO A 152 -29.24 1.88 1.99
CA PRO A 152 -29.82 2.70 3.07
C PRO A 152 -30.55 1.90 4.18
N PHE A 153 -30.81 0.59 3.99
CA PHE A 153 -31.56 -0.24 4.95
C PHE A 153 -30.67 -1.21 5.75
N LEU A 154 -29.65 -0.68 6.43
CA LEU A 154 -28.69 -1.53 7.15
C LEU A 154 -28.87 -1.45 8.66
N GLN A 155 -28.98 -2.63 9.27
CA GLN A 155 -28.98 -2.80 10.72
C GLN A 155 -27.59 -2.46 11.28
N LEU A 156 -27.57 -1.69 12.37
CA LEU A 156 -26.36 -1.44 13.15
C LEU A 156 -25.83 -2.74 13.75
N PHE A 157 -24.51 -2.85 13.81
CA PHE A 157 -23.86 -3.97 14.47
C PHE A 157 -24.14 -3.96 15.97
N LYS A 158 -24.29 -5.15 16.54
CA LYS A 158 -24.46 -5.35 17.97
C LYS A 158 -23.54 -6.45 18.43
N HIS A 159 -22.83 -6.25 19.53
CA HIS A 159 -21.89 -7.25 20.03
C HIS A 159 -22.62 -8.49 20.55
N ASP A 160 -22.09 -9.66 20.23
CA ASP A 160 -22.45 -10.91 20.90
C ASP A 160 -21.48 -11.15 22.07
N MET A 161 -21.88 -10.72 23.26
CA MET A 161 -21.07 -10.92 24.47
C MET A 161 -20.91 -12.39 24.83
N SER A 162 -21.86 -13.25 24.48
CA SER A 162 -21.72 -14.70 24.69
C SER A 162 -20.56 -15.27 23.87
N PHE A 163 -20.32 -14.71 22.68
CA PHE A 163 -19.16 -15.09 21.86
C PHE A 163 -17.84 -14.62 22.47
N VAL A 164 -17.80 -13.41 23.02
CA VAL A 164 -16.62 -12.87 23.73
C VAL A 164 -16.27 -13.76 24.93
N GLU A 165 -17.28 -14.18 25.70
CA GLU A 165 -17.11 -15.10 26.83
C GLU A 165 -16.59 -16.47 26.39
N ARG A 166 -17.12 -17.04 25.30
CA ARG A 166 -16.63 -18.30 24.71
C ARG A 166 -15.17 -18.22 24.26
N ILE A 167 -14.72 -17.09 23.72
CA ILE A 167 -13.30 -16.91 23.35
C ILE A 167 -12.44 -16.87 24.62
N ASN A 168 -12.87 -16.08 25.62
CA ASN A 168 -12.13 -15.87 26.85
C ASN A 168 -12.11 -17.11 27.76
N SER A 169 -12.98 -18.10 27.57
CA SER A 169 -12.94 -19.37 28.32
C SER A 169 -11.84 -20.33 27.82
N VAL A 170 -11.35 -20.14 26.59
CA VAL A 170 -10.32 -21.00 25.98
C VAL A 170 -8.96 -20.30 25.92
N GLN A 171 -8.96 -18.98 25.73
CA GLN A 171 -7.73 -18.22 25.53
C GLN A 171 -7.13 -17.69 26.86
N ASN A 172 -5.83 -17.88 27.05
CA ASN A 172 -5.09 -17.47 28.26
C ASN A 172 -3.98 -16.42 27.99
N SER A 173 -3.51 -16.26 26.75
CA SER A 173 -2.42 -15.34 26.41
C SER A 173 -2.89 -13.91 26.07
N TRP A 174 -4.20 -13.72 25.86
CA TRP A 174 -4.83 -12.43 25.60
C TRP A 174 -6.31 -12.49 25.99
N ARG A 175 -6.94 -11.32 26.15
CA ARG A 175 -8.36 -11.21 26.49
C ARG A 175 -9.12 -10.51 25.37
N ALA A 176 -10.14 -11.17 24.83
CA ALA A 176 -11.08 -10.57 23.89
C ALA A 176 -11.90 -9.48 24.59
N THR A 177 -12.12 -8.37 23.90
CA THR A 177 -12.96 -7.27 24.37
C THR A 177 -13.85 -6.75 23.24
N ALA A 178 -14.99 -6.18 23.61
CA ALA A 178 -15.90 -5.50 22.69
C ALA A 178 -15.62 -3.99 22.71
N TYR A 179 -15.51 -3.39 21.53
CA TYR A 179 -15.32 -1.95 21.35
C TYR A 179 -16.68 -1.30 21.08
N ARG A 180 -17.18 -0.47 22.01
CA ARG A 180 -18.52 0.14 21.92
C ARG A 180 -18.69 0.98 20.66
N GLU A 181 -17.61 1.57 20.18
CA GLU A 181 -17.56 2.37 18.96
C GLU A 181 -17.97 1.57 17.72
N HIS A 182 -17.82 0.23 17.74
CA HIS A 182 -18.24 -0.61 16.62
C HIS A 182 -19.75 -0.73 16.47
N GLU A 183 -20.55 -0.47 17.50
CA GLU A 183 -22.02 -0.46 17.42
C GLU A 183 -22.56 0.77 16.68
N LEU A 184 -21.71 1.77 16.42
CA LEU A 184 -22.03 2.94 15.59
C LEU A 184 -21.98 2.63 14.09
N PHE A 185 -21.50 1.44 13.71
CA PHE A 185 -21.34 1.04 12.32
C PHE A 185 -22.31 -0.08 11.96
N THR A 186 -22.73 -0.10 10.70
CA THR A 186 -23.42 -1.22 10.09
C THR A 186 -22.47 -2.39 9.83
N ILE A 187 -23.02 -3.60 9.65
CA ILE A 187 -22.22 -4.76 9.21
C ILE A 187 -21.46 -4.49 7.91
N GLN A 188 -22.05 -3.73 6.98
CA GLN A 188 -21.38 -3.40 5.72
C GLN A 188 -20.17 -2.50 5.94
N GLU A 189 -20.29 -1.50 6.81
CA GLU A 189 -19.19 -0.60 7.16
C GLU A 189 -18.09 -1.33 7.92
N LEU A 190 -18.44 -2.20 8.87
CA LEU A 190 -17.46 -3.05 9.56
C LEU A 190 -16.76 -4.00 8.60
N THR A 191 -17.49 -4.60 7.65
CA THR A 191 -16.90 -5.43 6.59
C THR A 191 -15.93 -4.61 5.75
N ARG A 192 -16.28 -3.37 5.39
CA ARG A 192 -15.39 -2.46 4.65
C ARG A 192 -14.14 -2.11 5.48
N ARG A 193 -14.30 -1.80 6.76
CA ARG A 193 -13.19 -1.55 7.71
C ARG A 193 -12.28 -2.76 7.89
N ALA A 194 -12.80 -3.97 7.74
CA ALA A 194 -12.05 -5.23 7.78
C ALA A 194 -11.35 -5.60 6.45
N GLY A 195 -11.36 -4.72 5.45
CA GLY A 195 -10.74 -4.97 4.13
C GLY A 195 -11.70 -5.51 3.07
N GLY A 196 -13.01 -5.45 3.31
CA GLY A 196 -14.04 -5.88 2.37
C GLY A 196 -14.43 -7.35 2.50
N ARG A 197 -15.11 -7.87 1.46
CA ARG A 197 -15.50 -9.29 1.43
C ARG A 197 -14.29 -10.15 1.08
N LYS A 198 -14.20 -11.32 1.72
CA LYS A 198 -13.18 -12.32 1.42
C LYS A 198 -13.13 -12.61 -0.08
N SER A 199 -11.96 -12.47 -0.69
CA SER A 199 -11.74 -12.83 -2.09
C SER A 199 -11.99 -14.33 -2.28
N TYR A 200 -12.81 -14.67 -3.28
CA TYR A 200 -13.07 -16.05 -3.66
C TYR A 200 -12.00 -16.49 -4.67
N PHE A 201 -11.14 -17.42 -4.25
CA PHE A 201 -10.18 -18.07 -5.13
C PHE A 201 -10.78 -19.41 -5.58
N PRO A 202 -11.19 -19.57 -6.86
CA PRO A 202 -11.86 -20.78 -7.34
C PRO A 202 -10.98 -22.02 -7.25
N ARG A 203 -9.65 -21.85 -7.18
CA ARG A 203 -8.69 -22.92 -7.00
C ARG A 203 -7.71 -22.54 -5.89
N ARG A 204 -7.65 -23.35 -4.83
CA ARG A 204 -6.53 -23.28 -3.88
C ARG A 204 -5.27 -23.75 -4.60
N VAL A 205 -4.33 -22.85 -4.80
CA VAL A 205 -2.99 -23.19 -5.31
C VAL A 205 -2.30 -24.04 -4.23
N LYS A 206 -1.86 -25.25 -4.60
CA LYS A 206 -1.05 -26.07 -3.69
C LYS A 206 0.33 -25.45 -3.57
N SER A 207 0.88 -25.37 -2.35
CA SER A 207 2.24 -24.93 -2.15
C SER A 207 3.22 -25.89 -2.84
N THR A 208 4.22 -25.34 -3.50
CA THR A 208 5.35 -26.12 -4.01
C THR A 208 6.12 -26.71 -2.81
N PRO A 209 6.50 -27.99 -2.84
CA PRO A 209 7.36 -28.56 -1.81
C PRO A 209 8.65 -27.76 -1.65
N ALA A 210 9.06 -27.53 -0.41
CA ALA A 210 10.33 -26.86 -0.11
C ALA A 210 11.50 -27.70 -0.64
N SER A 211 12.49 -27.05 -1.26
CA SER A 211 13.71 -27.74 -1.68
C SER A 211 14.49 -28.23 -0.45
N PRO A 212 15.31 -29.29 -0.58
CA PRO A 212 16.19 -29.74 0.51
C PRO A 212 17.08 -28.63 1.07
N GLU A 213 17.55 -27.71 0.21
CA GLU A 213 18.33 -26.55 0.61
C GLU A 213 17.53 -25.58 1.47
N LEU A 214 16.28 -25.29 1.10
CA LEU A 214 15.40 -24.41 1.86
C LEU A 214 15.07 -25.02 3.23
N LEU A 215 14.83 -26.34 3.28
CA LEU A 215 14.62 -27.05 4.55
C LEU A 215 15.85 -26.97 5.45
N LYS A 216 17.06 -27.12 4.90
CA LYS A 216 18.30 -26.96 5.66
C LYS A 216 18.47 -25.54 6.22
N LYS A 217 18.12 -24.51 5.43
CA LYS A 217 18.13 -23.11 5.88
C LYS A 217 17.09 -22.86 6.98
N ALA A 218 15.90 -23.42 6.83
CA ALA A 218 14.83 -23.30 7.82
C ALA A 218 15.19 -23.99 9.15
N ALA A 219 15.94 -25.10 9.11
CA ALA A 219 16.38 -25.81 10.31
C ALA A 219 17.34 -24.99 11.20
N ALA A 220 17.95 -23.92 10.68
CA ALA A 220 18.77 -23.00 11.47
C ALA A 220 17.96 -21.90 12.18
N LEU A 221 16.66 -21.77 11.88
CA LEU A 221 15.77 -20.80 12.52
C LEU A 221 15.21 -21.37 13.84
N PRO A 222 14.93 -20.50 14.83
CA PRO A 222 14.25 -20.95 16.04
C PRO A 222 12.83 -21.40 15.73
N GLU A 223 12.32 -22.36 16.50
CA GLU A 223 10.94 -22.86 16.36
C GLU A 223 9.90 -21.76 16.60
N GLN A 224 10.20 -20.83 17.51
CA GLN A 224 9.35 -19.69 17.85
C GLN A 224 10.17 -18.42 17.94
N TRP A 225 9.57 -17.31 17.51
CA TRP A 225 10.20 -16.00 17.57
C TRP A 225 9.18 -14.92 17.89
N ASP A 226 9.48 -14.08 18.87
CA ASP A 226 8.68 -12.92 19.23
C ASP A 226 9.60 -11.72 19.50
N TRP A 227 9.52 -10.70 18.64
CA TRP A 227 10.29 -9.46 18.82
C TRP A 227 9.89 -8.66 20.07
N ARG A 228 8.76 -8.98 20.70
CA ARG A 228 8.35 -8.41 21.99
C ARG A 228 9.07 -9.07 23.17
N ASN A 229 9.71 -10.23 22.94
CA ASN A 229 10.42 -10.99 23.95
C ASN A 229 11.61 -11.76 23.36
N VAL A 230 12.68 -11.03 23.04
CA VAL A 230 13.98 -11.62 22.72
C VAL A 230 14.80 -11.66 24.00
N LYS A 231 14.76 -12.80 24.70
CA LYS A 231 15.45 -13.01 26.00
C LYS A 231 15.05 -11.95 27.06
N GLY A 232 13.77 -11.64 27.18
CA GLY A 232 13.23 -10.66 28.13
C GLY A 232 13.23 -9.22 27.63
N VAL A 233 13.74 -8.95 26.42
CA VAL A 233 13.82 -7.61 25.84
C VAL A 233 12.80 -7.46 24.70
N SER A 234 12.00 -6.38 24.75
CA SER A 234 11.10 -6.00 23.65
C SER A 234 11.79 -5.02 22.70
N TYR A 235 11.57 -5.21 21.41
CA TYR A 235 11.99 -4.33 20.33
C TYR A 235 10.81 -3.73 19.56
N VAL A 236 9.58 -3.91 20.04
CA VAL A 236 8.35 -3.47 19.37
C VAL A 236 7.70 -2.34 20.16
N ASN A 237 7.17 -1.34 19.46
CA ASN A 237 6.45 -0.22 20.04
C ASN A 237 5.12 -0.63 20.69
N PRO A 238 4.60 0.18 21.64
CA PRO A 238 3.23 0.07 22.10
C PRO A 238 2.22 0.14 20.95
N ILE A 239 1.09 -0.55 21.13
CA ILE A 239 -0.01 -0.55 20.15
C ILE A 239 -0.60 0.86 20.06
N ARG A 240 -0.87 1.31 18.83
CA ARG A 240 -1.52 2.58 18.52
C ARG A 240 -2.85 2.36 17.80
N ASN A 241 -3.68 3.40 17.70
CA ASN A 241 -4.98 3.35 17.05
C ASN A 241 -5.03 4.30 15.85
N GLN A 242 -5.33 3.79 14.66
CA GLN A 242 -5.48 4.59 13.43
C GLN A 242 -6.83 5.34 13.34
N GLY A 243 -7.75 5.05 14.25
CA GLY A 243 -9.07 5.68 14.31
C GLY A 243 -9.98 5.29 13.14
N SER A 244 -10.66 6.28 12.57
CA SER A 244 -11.54 6.09 11.42
C SER A 244 -10.80 6.13 10.08
N CYS A 245 -9.57 6.62 10.05
CA CYS A 245 -8.76 6.80 8.83
C CYS A 245 -8.29 5.44 8.27
N GLY A 246 -8.28 5.31 6.94
CA GLY A 246 -7.77 4.14 6.20
C GLY A 246 -6.24 4.02 6.19
N SER A 247 -5.55 4.41 7.27
CA SER A 247 -4.10 4.59 7.33
C SER A 247 -3.32 3.38 7.84
N CYS A 248 -3.88 2.17 7.75
CA CYS A 248 -3.23 0.94 8.22
C CYS A 248 -1.85 0.75 7.58
N TYR A 249 -1.71 1.08 6.29
CA TYR A 249 -0.45 1.04 5.54
C TYR A 249 0.64 1.92 6.20
N SER A 250 0.27 3.10 6.68
CA SER A 250 1.18 4.04 7.32
C SER A 250 1.59 3.54 8.71
N PHE A 251 0.64 3.09 9.53
CA PHE A 251 0.95 2.51 10.85
C PHE A 251 1.82 1.25 10.75
N ALA A 252 1.56 0.36 9.79
CA ALA A 252 2.36 -0.83 9.56
C ALA A 252 3.79 -0.47 9.13
N THR A 253 3.93 0.49 8.21
CA THR A 253 5.25 0.95 7.74
C THR A 253 6.05 1.59 8.87
N MET A 254 5.43 2.52 9.63
CA MET A 254 6.11 3.18 10.75
C MET A 254 6.51 2.16 11.82
N GLY A 255 5.60 1.27 12.23
CA GLY A 255 5.87 0.23 13.23
C GLY A 255 7.03 -0.69 12.85
N MET A 256 7.12 -1.07 11.56
CA MET A 256 8.25 -1.85 11.05
C MET A 256 9.57 -1.08 11.17
N LEU A 257 9.62 0.18 10.74
CA LEU A 257 10.85 0.99 10.77
C LEU A 257 11.30 1.28 12.20
N GLU A 258 10.36 1.64 13.08
CA GLU A 258 10.62 1.88 14.50
C GLU A 258 11.22 0.63 15.17
N ALA A 259 10.64 -0.55 14.93
CA ALA A 259 11.16 -1.80 15.47
C ALA A 259 12.55 -2.14 14.91
N ARG A 260 12.78 -1.94 13.61
CA ARG A 260 14.10 -2.17 12.99
C ARG A 260 15.18 -1.28 13.57
N ILE A 261 14.89 -0.01 13.84
CA ILE A 261 15.84 0.91 14.49
C ILE A 261 16.17 0.43 15.91
N ARG A 262 15.16 0.02 16.67
CA ARG A 262 15.37 -0.57 18.01
C ARG A 262 16.27 -1.81 17.93
N ILE A 263 16.02 -2.71 16.99
CA ILE A 263 16.82 -3.91 16.77
C ILE A 263 18.27 -3.54 16.43
N GLN A 264 18.46 -2.66 15.44
CA GLN A 264 19.78 -2.28 14.94
C GLN A 264 20.63 -1.55 15.98
N THR A 265 19.98 -0.73 16.82
CA THR A 265 20.65 0.11 17.82
C THR A 265 20.67 -0.53 19.20
N ASN A 266 20.20 -1.78 19.32
CA ASN A 266 19.98 -2.46 20.59
C ASN A 266 19.24 -1.60 21.63
N ASN A 267 18.09 -1.05 21.21
CA ASN A 267 17.22 -0.15 21.98
C ASN A 267 17.83 1.20 22.41
N THR A 268 19.04 1.57 21.98
CA THR A 268 19.60 2.90 22.27
C THR A 268 18.87 4.03 21.54
N GLN A 269 18.21 3.73 20.41
CA GLN A 269 17.29 4.64 19.73
C GLN A 269 15.88 4.06 19.70
N GLN A 270 14.90 4.87 20.11
CA GLN A 270 13.48 4.48 20.18
C GLN A 270 12.57 5.58 19.59
N PRO A 271 12.79 5.98 18.31
CA PRO A 271 11.97 7.01 17.70
C PRO A 271 10.51 6.54 17.55
N LEU A 272 9.60 7.51 17.57
CA LEU A 272 8.23 7.34 17.12
C LEU A 272 8.04 8.18 15.86
N PHE A 273 7.78 7.52 14.74
CA PHE A 273 7.50 8.17 13.48
C PHE A 273 6.04 8.63 13.41
N SER A 274 5.79 9.59 12.51
CA SER A 274 4.48 10.20 12.31
C SER A 274 3.75 9.52 11.15
N PRO A 275 2.74 8.66 11.40
CA PRO A 275 1.93 8.10 10.32
C PRO A 275 1.15 9.20 9.57
N GLN A 276 0.82 10.29 10.28
CA GLN A 276 0.07 11.42 9.74
C GLN A 276 0.85 12.18 8.68
N GLN A 277 2.19 12.23 8.76
CA GLN A 277 3.00 12.87 7.73
C GLN A 277 2.85 12.14 6.40
N VAL A 278 2.84 10.79 6.41
CA VAL A 278 2.58 10.01 5.20
C VAL A 278 1.18 10.28 4.67
N VAL A 279 0.16 10.20 5.54
CA VAL A 279 -1.25 10.40 5.15
C VAL A 279 -1.49 11.79 4.52
N SER A 280 -0.87 12.83 5.06
CA SER A 280 -1.13 14.20 4.63
C SER A 280 -0.22 14.69 3.50
N CYS A 281 0.90 14.02 3.22
CA CYS A 281 1.94 14.56 2.32
C CYS A 281 2.42 13.59 1.24
N SER A 282 2.28 12.28 1.43
CA SER A 282 2.84 11.30 0.50
C SER A 282 2.00 11.21 -0.77
N GLN A 283 2.61 11.51 -1.91
CA GLN A 283 2.00 11.30 -3.23
C GLN A 283 2.03 9.82 -3.67
N TYR A 284 2.70 8.96 -2.91
CA TYR A 284 2.80 7.51 -3.20
C TYR A 284 1.69 6.71 -2.51
N SER A 285 0.74 7.39 -1.90
CA SER A 285 -0.42 6.82 -1.22
C SER A 285 -1.63 7.74 -1.43
N GLN A 286 -2.82 7.29 -1.02
CA GLN A 286 -4.08 8.02 -1.15
C GLN A 286 -4.63 8.50 0.20
#